data_AF-A0A3N1NW38-F1
#
_entry.id   AF-A0A3N1NW38-F1
#
_cell.length_a   1.000
_cell.length_b   1.000
_cell.length_c   1.000
_cell.angle_alpha   90.00
_cell.angle_beta   90.00
_cell.angle_gamma   90.00
#
_symmetry.space_group_name_H-M   'P 1'
#
loop_
_entity.id
_entity.type
_entity.pdbx_description
1 polymer ?
#
loop_
_entity_poly.entity_id
_entity_poly.type
_entity_poly.pdbx_seq_one_letter_code
_entity_poly.pdbx_strand_id
1 'polypeptide(L)'
;MQETWRWFGPNDPVSLTHIRQAGATGVVTSLHHIPTGDAWPLKEILERKALIEEQGMTWSVVESVPVHNDIKTRTGQWQTHIEHYKTSLRNLGEAGITTVCYNFMPVVDWTRTNLSYVLPNESQALRFEMSDFAAYDVHILQRKNAADDYDPEVLARAEQRVAAMSEEEKLLLEKNIIAGLPGGDGSYDRAGIMAAIEEFIELGNEGMRANLFAFLNEVVPVAEAAGVRLCIHPDDPPFSLFGLPRVVSTADDARALLEAVPSEANGLTLCAGSYGARCDNDLVKMAEEFGSRIYFVHLRNVKREDDGSFYEADHLDGDNDMVGLIDQLLVEEARRKAQGLPQMDIPMRPDHGHLMADEIGQQGVNPGYSYAGRMKGLAELRGVIHALEVVRRRAS
;
A
#
# COMPACT_ATOMS: atom_id res chain seq x y z
N MET A 1 -14.32 -14.26 0.47
CA MET A 1 -13.61 -12.97 0.56
C MET A 1 -14.59 -11.84 0.72
N GLN A 2 -14.30 -10.88 1.61
CA GLN A 2 -15.12 -9.68 1.75
C GLN A 2 -14.62 -8.60 0.78
N GLU A 3 -15.49 -8.13 -0.10
CA GLU A 3 -15.16 -7.07 -1.04
C GLU A 3 -15.21 -5.69 -0.37
N THR A 4 -14.08 -5.00 -0.37
CA THR A 4 -13.91 -3.68 0.26
C THR A 4 -13.39 -2.63 -0.71
N TRP A 5 -13.53 -1.36 -0.35
CA TRP A 5 -13.13 -0.24 -1.19
C TRP A 5 -12.49 0.89 -0.39
N ARG A 6 -11.35 1.42 -0.87
CA ARG A 6 -10.70 2.57 -0.24
C ARG A 6 -11.42 3.88 -0.54
N TRP A 7 -11.85 4.57 0.52
CA TRP A 7 -12.53 5.86 0.50
C TRP A 7 -11.79 6.87 1.37
N PHE A 8 -11.44 8.03 0.82
CA PHE A 8 -10.64 9.06 1.50
C PHE A 8 -11.46 9.97 2.44
N GLY A 9 -12.78 9.76 2.52
CA GLY A 9 -13.67 10.54 3.37
C GLY A 9 -14.55 11.51 2.59
N PRO A 10 -15.21 12.47 3.26
CA PRO A 10 -16.24 13.31 2.65
C PRO A 10 -15.81 14.14 1.43
N ASN A 11 -14.50 14.36 1.27
CA ASN A 11 -13.93 15.12 0.14
C ASN A 11 -13.48 14.23 -1.03
N ASP A 12 -13.64 12.91 -0.94
CA ASP A 12 -13.33 11.98 -2.03
C ASP A 12 -14.32 12.20 -3.19
N PRO A 13 -13.87 12.38 -4.45
CA PRO A 13 -14.77 12.45 -5.60
C PRO A 13 -15.61 11.17 -5.76
N VAL A 14 -15.12 10.03 -5.25
CA VAL A 14 -15.87 8.77 -5.23
C VAL A 14 -16.77 8.74 -3.99
N SER A 15 -18.08 8.92 -4.21
CA SER A 15 -19.07 8.86 -3.13
C SER A 15 -19.25 7.45 -2.57
N LEU A 16 -19.72 7.34 -1.31
CA LEU A 16 -20.13 6.06 -0.72
C LEU A 16 -21.25 5.37 -1.53
N THR A 17 -22.12 6.14 -2.21
CA THR A 17 -23.12 5.60 -3.13
C THR A 17 -22.46 4.88 -4.32
N HIS A 18 -21.43 5.46 -4.91
CA HIS A 18 -20.65 4.83 -5.98
C HIS A 18 -20.02 3.53 -5.48
N ILE A 19 -19.43 3.54 -4.28
CA ILE A 19 -18.80 2.35 -3.68
C ILE A 19 -19.80 1.20 -3.54
N ARG A 20 -21.01 1.50 -3.05
CA ARG A 20 -22.09 0.52 -2.95
C ARG A 20 -22.54 0.00 -4.33
N GLN A 21 -22.57 0.87 -5.35
CA GLN A 21 -22.90 0.49 -6.72
C GLN A 21 -21.83 -0.39 -7.37
N ALA A 22 -20.55 -0.21 -7.02
CA ALA A 22 -19.46 -1.10 -7.43
C ALA A 22 -19.56 -2.51 -6.80
N GLY A 23 -20.41 -2.68 -5.77
CA GLY A 23 -20.71 -3.95 -5.11
C GLY A 23 -19.86 -4.24 -3.87
N ALA A 24 -19.02 -3.30 -3.42
CA ALA A 24 -18.30 -3.46 -2.16
C ALA A 24 -19.27 -3.39 -0.96
N THR A 25 -19.01 -4.21 0.05
CA THR A 25 -19.80 -4.24 1.30
C THR A 25 -19.04 -3.64 2.49
N GLY A 26 -17.70 -3.61 2.38
CA GLY A 26 -16.83 -2.95 3.34
C GLY A 26 -16.16 -1.70 2.77
N VAL A 27 -15.85 -0.75 3.64
CA VAL A 27 -15.05 0.44 3.34
C VAL A 27 -13.72 0.32 4.06
N VAL A 28 -12.67 0.70 3.34
CA VAL A 28 -11.33 0.92 3.84
C VAL A 28 -11.11 2.42 3.90
N THR A 29 -10.76 2.97 5.06
CA THR A 29 -10.58 4.43 5.21
C THR A 29 -9.59 4.77 6.32
N SER A 30 -9.25 6.05 6.43
CA SER A 30 -8.41 6.62 7.47
C SER A 30 -8.86 8.03 7.82
N LEU A 31 -8.43 8.55 8.97
CA LEU A 31 -8.70 9.92 9.42
C LEU A 31 -7.61 10.87 8.90
N HIS A 32 -7.60 11.10 7.58
CA HIS A 32 -6.58 11.89 6.87
C HIS A 32 -6.43 13.34 7.35
N HIS A 33 -7.44 13.89 8.04
CA HIS A 33 -7.39 15.24 8.59
C HIS A 33 -6.65 15.33 9.93
N ILE A 34 -6.34 14.19 10.55
CA ILE A 34 -5.54 14.13 11.79
C ILE A 34 -4.05 14.09 11.40
N PRO A 35 -3.21 14.99 11.97
CA PRO A 35 -1.79 14.99 11.69
C PRO A 35 -1.10 13.64 11.99
N THR A 36 -0.08 13.30 11.22
CA THR A 36 0.71 12.08 11.46
C THR A 36 1.37 12.15 12.84
N GLY A 37 1.25 11.07 13.61
CA GLY A 37 1.81 10.99 14.96
C GLY A 37 0.89 11.48 16.08
N ASP A 38 -0.29 12.03 15.77
CA ASP A 38 -1.32 12.38 16.74
C ASP A 38 -2.27 11.20 17.02
N ALA A 39 -2.78 11.14 18.26
CA ALA A 39 -3.73 10.10 18.66
C ALA A 39 -5.10 10.34 18.00
N TRP A 40 -5.69 9.29 17.43
CA TRP A 40 -7.02 9.36 16.85
C TRP A 40 -8.09 9.40 17.94
N PRO A 41 -8.90 10.49 18.06
CA PRO A 41 -9.96 10.55 19.05
C PRO A 41 -11.06 9.54 18.75
N LEU A 42 -11.56 8.84 19.77
CA LEU A 42 -12.67 7.90 19.62
C LEU A 42 -13.90 8.53 18.95
N LYS A 43 -14.20 9.79 19.28
CA LYS A 43 -15.31 10.54 18.68
C LYS A 43 -15.22 10.62 17.15
N GLU A 44 -14.05 10.97 16.62
CA GLU A 44 -13.81 11.10 15.17
C GLU A 44 -13.91 9.75 14.46
N ILE A 45 -13.42 8.69 15.12
CA ILE A 45 -13.57 7.30 14.63
C ILE A 45 -15.06 6.93 14.53
N LEU A 46 -15.84 7.19 15.58
CA LEU A 46 -17.27 6.89 15.61
C LEU A 46 -18.06 7.72 14.59
N GLU A 47 -17.72 8.99 14.40
CA GLU A 47 -18.34 9.85 13.37
C GLU A 47 -18.06 9.33 11.96
N ARG A 48 -16.81 8.96 11.65
CA ARG A 48 -16.48 8.35 10.36
C ARG A 48 -17.20 7.01 10.14
N LYS A 49 -17.25 6.18 11.18
CA LYS A 49 -17.94 4.89 11.17
C LYS A 49 -19.43 5.08 10.87
N ALA A 50 -20.10 6.02 11.55
CA ALA A 50 -21.52 6.31 11.36
C ALA A 50 -21.84 6.70 9.90
N LEU A 51 -21.03 7.57 9.28
CA LEU A 51 -21.22 7.96 7.87
C LEU A 51 -21.21 6.76 6.91
N ILE A 52 -20.36 5.77 7.18
CA ILE A 52 -20.25 4.54 6.37
C ILE A 52 -21.46 3.62 6.63
N GLU A 53 -21.84 3.44 7.90
CA GLU A 53 -22.96 2.58 8.30
C GLU A 53 -24.32 3.13 7.83
N GLU A 54 -24.49 4.46 7.77
CA GLU A 54 -25.66 5.11 7.18
C GLU A 54 -25.89 4.73 5.71
N GLN A 55 -24.83 4.32 4.99
CA GLN A 55 -24.90 3.83 3.62
C GLN A 55 -25.05 2.29 3.53
N GLY A 56 -25.21 1.61 4.67
CA GLY A 56 -25.39 0.16 4.74
C GLY A 56 -24.12 -0.65 4.50
N MET A 57 -22.94 -0.03 4.64
CA MET A 57 -21.63 -0.68 4.56
C MET A 57 -20.95 -0.70 5.93
N THR A 58 -19.85 -1.43 6.05
CA THR A 58 -19.06 -1.50 7.30
C THR A 58 -17.71 -0.82 7.12
N TRP A 59 -17.21 -0.10 8.12
CA TRP A 59 -15.78 0.25 8.13
C TRP A 59 -14.98 -1.02 8.51
N SER A 60 -14.45 -1.70 7.49
CA SER A 60 -13.84 -3.02 7.65
C SER A 60 -12.34 -2.97 7.96
N VAL A 61 -11.62 -2.04 7.33
CA VAL A 61 -10.16 -1.93 7.48
C VAL A 61 -9.74 -0.46 7.62
N VAL A 62 -8.78 -0.20 8.50
CA VAL A 62 -8.08 1.10 8.54
C VAL A 62 -6.91 1.05 7.57
N GLU A 63 -6.80 2.02 6.66
CA GLU A 63 -5.63 2.15 5.77
C GLU A 63 -5.29 3.63 5.53
N SER A 64 -4.44 4.25 6.35
CA SER A 64 -3.62 3.64 7.42
C SER A 64 -3.71 4.45 8.71
N VAL A 65 -3.28 3.86 9.83
CA VAL A 65 -2.76 4.67 10.95
C VAL A 65 -1.30 4.96 10.58
N PRO A 66 -0.93 6.21 10.26
CA PRO A 66 0.41 6.51 9.76
C PRO A 66 1.46 6.37 10.88
N VAL A 67 2.59 5.74 10.56
CA VAL A 67 3.74 5.63 11.46
C VAL A 67 4.66 6.83 11.24
N HIS A 68 4.85 7.66 12.26
CA HIS A 68 5.70 8.85 12.20
C HIS A 68 7.18 8.49 11.96
N ASN A 69 7.93 9.34 11.24
CA ASN A 69 9.34 9.08 10.92
C ASN A 69 10.22 8.96 12.18
N ASP A 70 10.01 9.79 13.21
CA ASP A 70 10.61 9.63 14.54
C ASP A 70 10.52 8.20 15.10
N ILE A 71 9.39 7.50 14.90
CA ILE A 71 9.26 6.09 15.33
C ILE A 71 10.18 5.19 14.51
N LYS A 72 10.24 5.41 13.19
CA LYS A 72 11.06 4.63 12.25
C LYS A 72 12.56 4.82 12.50
N THR A 73 12.98 6.02 12.89
CA THR A 73 14.39 6.38 13.18
C THR A 73 14.75 6.20 14.66
N ARG A 74 13.77 6.07 15.55
CA ARG A 74 13.94 6.10 17.03
C ARG A 74 14.59 7.40 17.51
N THR A 75 14.32 8.52 16.83
CA THR A 75 14.80 9.87 17.17
C THR A 75 13.65 10.81 17.55
N GLY A 76 13.95 12.04 17.94
CA GLY A 76 12.91 13.06 18.20
C GLY A 76 11.91 12.71 19.30
N GLN A 77 10.61 12.84 19.00
CA GLN A 77 9.48 12.62 19.90
C GLN A 77 8.86 11.22 19.76
N TRP A 78 9.65 10.23 19.35
CA TRP A 78 9.13 8.88 19.06
C TRP A 78 8.37 8.25 20.22
N GLN A 79 8.76 8.49 21.49
CA GLN A 79 8.04 7.97 22.66
C GLN A 79 6.62 8.56 22.76
N THR A 80 6.44 9.82 22.41
CA THR A 80 5.12 10.46 22.38
C THR A 80 4.28 9.87 21.24
N HIS A 81 4.85 9.78 20.04
CA HIS A 81 4.15 9.27 18.87
C HIS A 81 3.74 7.80 19.01
N ILE A 82 4.56 6.96 19.66
CA ILE A 82 4.21 5.56 19.88
C ILE A 82 3.07 5.41 20.90
N GLU A 83 3.00 6.26 21.94
CA GLU A 83 1.86 6.27 22.86
C GLU A 83 0.57 6.77 22.20
N HIS A 84 0.67 7.74 21.28
CA HIS A 84 -0.44 8.16 20.44
C HIS A 84 -0.91 7.04 19.49
N TYR A 85 0.02 6.29 18.90
CA TYR A 85 -0.30 5.12 18.07
C TYR A 85 -1.04 4.06 18.89
N LYS A 86 -0.53 3.71 20.08
CA LYS A 86 -1.18 2.77 21.03
C LYS A 86 -2.58 3.25 21.42
N THR A 87 -2.77 4.55 21.64
CA THR A 87 -4.08 5.15 21.96
C THR A 87 -5.06 5.00 20.79
N SER A 88 -4.60 5.24 19.56
CA SER A 88 -5.41 5.06 18.35
C SER A 88 -5.88 3.60 18.21
N LEU A 89 -5.00 2.62 18.47
CA LEU A 89 -5.36 1.20 18.45
C LEU A 89 -6.43 0.85 19.49
N ARG A 90 -6.31 1.37 20.72
CA ARG A 90 -7.34 1.15 21.76
C ARG A 90 -8.69 1.73 21.33
N ASN A 91 -8.71 2.96 20.81
CA ASN A 91 -9.94 3.62 20.38
C ASN A 91 -10.58 2.92 19.16
N LEU A 92 -9.78 2.41 18.23
CA LEU A 92 -10.27 1.60 17.10
C LEU A 92 -10.90 0.29 17.58
N GLY A 93 -10.23 -0.41 18.51
CA GLY A 93 -10.77 -1.61 19.15
C GLY A 93 -12.08 -1.34 19.89
N GLU A 94 -12.17 -0.25 20.66
CA GLU A 94 -13.40 0.20 21.33
C GLU A 94 -14.53 0.51 20.34
N ALA A 95 -14.20 1.08 19.18
CA ALA A 95 -15.15 1.30 18.10
C ALA A 95 -15.50 0.01 17.30
N GLY A 96 -14.91 -1.14 17.63
CA GLY A 96 -15.14 -2.41 16.95
C GLY A 96 -14.46 -2.55 15.58
N ILE A 97 -13.47 -1.70 15.28
CA ILE A 97 -12.68 -1.75 14.05
C ILE A 97 -11.39 -2.51 14.35
N THR A 98 -11.23 -3.66 13.70
CA THR A 98 -10.32 -4.72 14.20
C THR A 98 -9.21 -5.09 13.24
N THR A 99 -9.13 -4.49 12.05
CA THR A 99 -8.04 -4.71 11.08
C THR A 99 -7.41 -3.36 10.73
N VAL A 100 -6.10 -3.24 10.98
CA VAL A 100 -5.36 -1.99 10.76
C VAL A 100 -4.16 -2.24 9.85
N CYS A 101 -4.26 -1.73 8.63
CA CYS A 101 -3.18 -1.68 7.67
C CYS A 101 -2.26 -0.49 7.98
N TYR A 102 -0.96 -0.72 7.87
CA TYR A 102 0.09 0.29 8.05
C TYR A 102 1.31 -0.09 7.20
N ASN A 103 2.27 0.82 7.03
CA ASN A 103 3.56 0.50 6.41
C ASN A 103 4.71 1.06 7.26
N PHE A 104 5.92 0.66 6.93
CA PHE A 104 7.14 1.17 7.56
C PHE A 104 8.10 1.74 6.51
N MET A 105 7.61 2.22 5.37
CA MET A 105 8.45 2.78 4.30
C MET A 105 9.08 4.10 4.76
N PRO A 106 10.40 4.32 4.57
CA PRO A 106 11.06 5.57 4.96
C PRO A 106 10.89 6.67 3.93
N VAL A 107 10.71 7.91 4.39
CA VAL A 107 10.59 9.14 3.59
C VAL A 107 9.40 9.12 2.61
N VAL A 108 9.47 8.32 1.55
CA VAL A 108 8.43 8.11 0.54
C VAL A 108 7.62 6.85 0.85
N ASP A 109 6.30 6.94 0.72
CA ASP A 109 5.39 5.79 0.80
C ASP A 109 5.44 5.02 -0.54
N TRP A 110 4.34 4.93 -1.28
CA TRP A 110 4.33 4.40 -2.64
C TRP A 110 4.93 5.42 -3.63
N THR A 111 5.72 4.96 -4.61
CA THR A 111 6.40 5.85 -5.57
C THR A 111 6.11 5.47 -7.02
N ARG A 112 5.81 6.47 -7.86
CA ARG A 112 5.62 6.37 -9.31
C ARG A 112 6.27 7.59 -9.97
N THR A 113 6.73 7.46 -11.21
CA THR A 113 7.34 8.56 -11.98
C THR A 113 6.35 9.22 -12.92
N ASN A 114 5.33 8.48 -13.35
CA ASN A 114 4.27 8.96 -14.23
C ASN A 114 2.89 8.52 -13.71
N LEU A 115 2.01 9.49 -13.47
CA LEU A 115 0.66 9.28 -12.93
C LEU A 115 -0.44 9.24 -14.01
N SER A 116 -0.06 9.43 -15.28
CA SER A 116 -0.95 9.51 -16.44
C SER A 116 -0.37 8.78 -17.66
N TYR A 117 0.25 7.61 -17.45
CA TYR A 117 0.85 6.82 -18.53
C TYR A 117 -0.24 6.23 -19.44
N VAL A 118 -0.29 6.67 -20.70
CA VAL A 118 -1.32 6.27 -21.65
C VAL A 118 -1.05 4.86 -22.17
N LEU A 119 -2.03 3.96 -21.97
CA LEU A 119 -2.01 2.58 -22.44
C LEU A 119 -2.50 2.47 -23.90
N PRO A 120 -2.27 1.34 -24.59
CA PRO A 120 -2.72 1.13 -25.96
C PRO A 120 -4.24 1.25 -26.18
N ASN A 121 -5.04 1.08 -25.12
CA ASN A 121 -6.50 1.24 -25.13
C ASN A 121 -6.95 2.66 -24.73
N GLU A 122 -6.02 3.63 -24.67
CA GLU A 122 -6.22 5.04 -24.35
C GLU A 122 -6.61 5.33 -22.89
N SER A 123 -6.70 4.33 -22.01
CA SER A 123 -6.76 4.57 -20.56
C SER A 123 -5.40 5.05 -20.03
N GLN A 124 -5.39 5.61 -18.82
CA GLN A 124 -4.16 6.05 -18.16
C GLN A 124 -3.88 5.20 -16.92
N ALA A 125 -2.64 4.73 -16.79
CA ALA A 125 -2.13 3.95 -15.67
C ALA A 125 -1.06 4.73 -14.88
N LEU A 126 -0.76 4.25 -13.68
CA LEU A 126 0.44 4.68 -12.97
C LEU A 126 1.64 3.87 -13.48
N ARG A 127 2.79 4.51 -13.59
CA ARG A 127 4.04 3.89 -14.04
C ARG A 127 5.20 4.33 -13.16
N PHE A 128 6.05 3.36 -12.82
CA PHE A 128 7.39 3.60 -12.31
C PHE A 128 8.37 3.28 -13.44
N GLU A 129 9.13 4.28 -13.85
CA GLU A 129 10.18 4.12 -14.86
C GLU A 129 11.54 4.38 -14.21
N MET A 130 12.41 3.36 -14.22
CA MET A 130 13.70 3.40 -13.53
C MET A 130 14.60 4.53 -14.06
N SER A 131 14.61 4.76 -15.38
CA SER A 131 15.37 5.87 -15.98
C SER A 131 14.85 7.25 -15.60
N ASP A 132 13.53 7.43 -15.44
CA ASP A 132 12.96 8.68 -14.91
C ASP A 132 13.31 8.89 -13.44
N PHE A 133 13.28 7.82 -12.65
CA PHE A 133 13.62 7.88 -11.24
C PHE A 133 15.10 8.24 -11.05
N ALA A 134 16.01 7.57 -11.77
CA ALA A 134 17.44 7.89 -11.77
C ALA A 134 17.72 9.30 -12.31
N ALA A 135 16.99 9.73 -13.34
CA ALA A 135 17.05 11.10 -13.87
C ALA A 135 16.76 12.15 -12.78
N TYR A 136 15.70 11.94 -12.02
CA TYR A 136 15.36 12.81 -10.90
C TYR A 136 16.44 12.76 -9.81
N ASP A 137 16.81 11.58 -9.33
CA ASP A 137 17.72 11.42 -8.19
C ASP A 137 19.12 11.99 -8.48
N VAL A 138 19.69 11.69 -9.65
CA VAL A 138 21.06 12.07 -10.02
C VAL A 138 21.16 13.52 -10.49
N HIS A 139 20.19 14.02 -11.27
CA HIS A 139 20.34 15.32 -11.95
C HIS A 139 19.44 16.44 -11.41
N ILE A 140 18.29 16.11 -10.82
CA ILE A 140 17.31 17.11 -10.32
C ILE A 140 17.45 17.28 -8.79
N LEU A 141 17.33 16.18 -8.05
CA LEU A 141 17.56 16.13 -6.60
C LEU A 141 19.05 16.26 -6.28
N GLN A 142 19.90 15.66 -7.12
CA GLN A 142 21.35 15.64 -6.98
C GLN A 142 21.80 15.05 -5.64
N ARG A 143 21.19 13.93 -5.25
CA ARG A 143 21.59 13.21 -4.04
C ARG A 143 23.05 12.78 -4.15
N LYS A 144 23.78 12.95 -3.05
CA LYS A 144 25.20 12.62 -2.99
C LYS A 144 25.43 11.14 -3.32
N ASN A 145 26.36 10.88 -4.24
CA ASN A 145 26.73 9.54 -4.72
C ASN A 145 25.57 8.73 -5.33
N ALA A 146 24.48 9.38 -5.77
CA ALA A 146 23.32 8.67 -6.28
C ALA A 146 23.63 7.74 -7.46
N ALA A 147 24.60 8.10 -8.30
CA ALA A 147 24.98 7.30 -9.47
C ALA A 147 25.47 5.88 -9.11
N ASP A 148 25.97 5.66 -7.89
CA ASP A 148 26.47 4.36 -7.44
C ASP A 148 25.34 3.32 -7.24
N ASP A 149 24.09 3.79 -7.13
CA ASP A 149 22.91 2.94 -6.88
C ASP A 149 22.23 2.44 -8.18
N TYR A 150 22.73 2.83 -9.37
CA TYR A 150 22.09 2.55 -10.65
C TYR A 150 23.02 1.83 -11.63
N ASP A 151 22.42 1.00 -12.49
CA ASP A 151 23.15 0.36 -13.60
C ASP A 151 23.64 1.42 -14.62
N PRO A 152 24.86 1.27 -15.19
CA PRO A 152 25.38 2.17 -16.22
C PRO A 152 24.42 2.42 -17.40
N GLU A 153 23.65 1.42 -17.83
CA GLU A 153 22.67 1.57 -18.92
C GLU A 153 21.46 2.42 -18.50
N VAL A 154 21.06 2.32 -17.23
CA VAL A 154 20.01 3.19 -16.65
C VAL A 154 20.52 4.63 -16.57
N LEU A 155 21.75 4.84 -16.13
CA LEU A 155 22.37 6.18 -16.05
C LEU A 155 22.48 6.85 -17.42
N ALA A 156 22.90 6.11 -18.45
CA ALA A 156 22.97 6.64 -19.81
C ALA A 156 21.59 7.06 -20.34
N ARG A 157 20.53 6.29 -20.01
CA ARG A 157 19.15 6.65 -20.36
C ARG A 157 18.64 7.83 -19.54
N ALA A 158 18.95 7.88 -18.25
CA ALA A 158 18.59 8.98 -17.36
C ALA A 158 19.16 10.32 -17.86
N GLU A 159 20.43 10.36 -18.27
CA GLU A 159 21.07 11.56 -18.83
C GLU A 159 20.35 12.03 -20.10
N GLN A 160 20.03 11.11 -21.01
CA GLN A 160 19.27 11.41 -22.23
C GLN A 160 17.87 11.96 -21.92
N ARG A 161 17.17 11.36 -20.95
CA ARG A 161 15.84 11.80 -20.52
C ARG A 161 15.86 13.20 -19.95
N VAL A 162 16.76 13.50 -19.00
CA VAL A 162 16.86 14.84 -18.39
C VAL A 162 17.23 15.91 -19.42
N ALA A 163 18.11 15.58 -20.37
CA ALA A 163 18.49 16.49 -21.45
C ALA A 163 17.33 16.79 -22.40
N ALA A 164 16.38 15.87 -22.55
CA ALA A 164 15.19 16.03 -23.39
C ALA A 164 14.02 16.72 -22.67
N MET A 165 13.97 16.69 -21.33
CA MET A 165 12.89 17.30 -20.55
C MET A 165 12.96 18.82 -20.54
N SER A 166 11.81 19.45 -20.74
CA SER A 166 11.55 20.84 -20.36
C SER A 166 11.56 21.03 -18.84
N GLU A 167 11.69 22.27 -18.37
CA GLU A 167 11.61 22.57 -16.93
C GLU A 167 10.24 22.20 -16.33
N GLU A 168 9.17 22.32 -17.11
CA GLU A 168 7.83 21.92 -16.68
C GLU A 168 7.74 20.39 -16.47
N GLU A 169 8.34 19.60 -17.34
CA GLU A 169 8.40 18.14 -17.21
C GLU A 169 9.27 17.71 -16.03
N LYS A 170 10.38 18.40 -15.76
CA LYS A 170 11.22 18.13 -14.58
C LYS A 170 10.46 18.41 -13.28
N LEU A 171 9.71 19.51 -13.22
CA LEU A 171 8.86 19.85 -12.08
C LEU A 171 7.71 18.84 -11.91
N LEU A 172 7.13 18.37 -13.01
CA LEU A 172 6.09 17.34 -12.97
C LEU A 172 6.63 16.00 -12.48
N LEU A 173 7.81 15.58 -12.94
CA LEU A 173 8.48 14.37 -12.48
C LEU A 173 8.79 14.43 -10.98
N GLU A 174 9.36 15.55 -10.52
CA GLU A 174 9.58 15.79 -9.09
C GLU A 174 8.27 15.69 -8.32
N LYS A 175 7.22 16.41 -8.76
CA LYS A 175 5.90 16.36 -8.13
C LYS A 175 5.36 14.92 -8.04
N ASN A 176 5.47 14.14 -9.10
CA ASN A 176 4.97 12.76 -9.12
C ASN A 176 5.72 11.85 -8.13
N ILE A 177 7.04 11.99 -8.06
CA ILE A 177 7.88 11.18 -7.16
C ILE A 177 7.61 11.52 -5.70
N ILE A 178 7.37 12.80 -5.38
CA ILE A 178 7.10 13.26 -4.01
C ILE A 178 5.61 13.22 -3.62
N ALA A 179 4.69 12.97 -4.55
CA ALA A 179 3.25 12.87 -4.28
C ALA A 179 2.90 11.75 -3.27
N GLY A 180 3.77 10.75 -3.15
CA GLY A 180 3.67 9.67 -2.17
C GLY A 180 4.24 9.98 -0.78
N LEU A 181 4.57 11.24 -0.46
CA LEU A 181 5.11 11.57 0.87
C LEU A 181 4.01 11.52 1.96
N PRO A 182 4.30 10.96 3.15
CA PRO A 182 3.40 11.05 4.30
C PRO A 182 3.04 12.50 4.63
N GLY A 183 1.75 12.80 4.75
CA GLY A 183 1.25 14.17 4.99
C GLY A 183 0.83 14.94 3.73
N GLY A 184 1.04 14.37 2.54
CA GLY A 184 0.59 14.93 1.26
C GLY A 184 1.56 15.94 0.62
N ASP A 185 1.13 16.50 -0.51
CA ASP A 185 1.86 17.51 -1.28
C ASP A 185 2.30 18.68 -0.37
N GLY A 186 3.61 18.92 -0.30
CA GLY A 186 4.20 20.08 0.41
C GLY A 186 4.72 19.79 1.84
N SER A 187 4.74 18.53 2.28
CA SER A 187 5.32 18.12 3.57
C SER A 187 6.84 18.36 3.65
N TYR A 188 7.54 18.40 2.52
CA TYR A 188 8.97 18.68 2.45
C TYR A 188 9.33 19.54 1.23
N ASP A 189 10.38 20.35 1.35
CA ASP A 189 11.13 20.89 0.22
C ASP A 189 12.30 19.95 -0.16
N ARG A 190 13.04 20.26 -1.23
CA ARG A 190 14.19 19.43 -1.66
C ARG A 190 15.22 19.24 -0.55
N ALA A 191 15.53 20.30 0.20
CA ALA A 191 16.52 20.23 1.28
C ALA A 191 16.05 19.31 2.42
N GLY A 192 14.77 19.41 2.79
CA GLY A 192 14.14 18.55 3.79
C GLY A 192 14.10 17.09 3.36
N ILE A 193 13.76 16.80 2.09
CA ILE A 193 13.80 15.44 1.54
C ILE A 193 15.22 14.88 1.59
N MET A 194 16.23 15.65 1.16
CA MET A 194 17.62 15.21 1.19
C MET A 194 18.07 14.89 2.61
N ALA A 195 17.78 15.75 3.59
CA ALA A 195 18.13 15.52 4.98
C ALA A 195 17.44 14.26 5.54
N ALA A 196 16.16 14.05 5.23
CA ALA A 196 15.45 12.84 5.63
C ALA A 196 16.06 11.59 4.97
N ILE A 197 16.41 11.66 3.69
CA ILE A 197 17.05 10.54 2.98
C ILE A 197 18.38 10.17 3.64
N GLU A 198 19.23 11.16 3.94
CA GLU A 198 20.52 10.92 4.59
C GLU A 198 20.37 10.23 5.95
N GLU A 199 19.41 10.67 6.80
CA GLU A 199 19.14 10.03 8.10
C GLU A 199 18.80 8.53 7.95
N PHE A 200 17.96 8.19 6.97
CA PHE A 200 17.56 6.80 6.73
C PHE A 200 18.64 5.96 6.03
N ILE A 201 19.48 6.55 5.18
CA ILE A 201 20.65 5.88 4.61
C ILE A 201 21.63 5.48 5.73
N GLU A 202 21.91 6.40 6.67
CA GLU A 202 22.79 6.12 7.82
C GLU A 202 22.23 5.01 8.72
N LEU A 203 20.91 4.93 8.86
CA LEU A 203 20.24 3.86 9.61
C LEU A 203 20.40 2.48 8.94
N GLY A 204 20.33 2.43 7.61
CA GLY A 204 20.50 1.22 6.80
C GLY A 204 19.43 0.14 7.05
N ASN A 205 19.54 -0.98 6.33
CA ASN A 205 18.55 -2.08 6.39
C ASN A 205 18.48 -2.74 7.78
N GLU A 206 19.63 -2.93 8.44
CA GLU A 206 19.68 -3.57 9.76
C GLU A 206 19.06 -2.68 10.84
N GLY A 207 19.41 -1.39 10.87
CA GLY A 207 18.82 -0.43 11.81
C GLY A 207 17.33 -0.25 11.59
N MET A 208 16.90 -0.14 10.32
CA MET A 208 15.49 -0.01 9.97
C MET A 208 14.68 -1.24 10.40
N ARG A 209 15.21 -2.45 10.17
CA ARG A 209 14.59 -3.71 10.61
C ARG A 209 14.53 -3.81 12.14
N ALA A 210 15.61 -3.45 12.83
CA ALA A 210 15.64 -3.44 14.29
C ALA A 210 14.59 -2.48 14.87
N ASN A 211 14.45 -1.28 14.29
CA ASN A 211 13.47 -0.29 14.71
C ASN A 211 12.03 -0.76 14.44
N LEU A 212 11.77 -1.42 13.30
CA LEU A 212 10.49 -2.06 13.00
C LEU A 212 10.13 -3.13 14.03
N PHE A 213 11.07 -4.02 14.36
CA PHE A 213 10.82 -5.07 15.36
C PHE A 213 10.59 -4.49 16.75
N ALA A 214 11.33 -3.45 17.12
CA ALA A 214 11.11 -2.76 18.38
C ALA A 214 9.73 -2.07 18.41
N PHE A 215 9.30 -1.45 17.30
CA PHE A 215 7.96 -0.86 17.18
C PHE A 215 6.88 -1.93 17.38
N LEU A 216 6.99 -3.05 16.66
CA LEU A 216 6.07 -4.18 16.78
C LEU A 216 5.98 -4.73 18.20
N ASN A 217 7.11 -4.92 18.88
CA ASN A 217 7.15 -5.38 20.27
C ASN A 217 6.38 -4.45 21.24
N GLU A 218 6.27 -3.16 20.93
CA GLU A 218 5.54 -2.20 21.74
C GLU A 218 4.04 -2.13 21.40
N VAL A 219 3.67 -2.23 20.13
CA VAL A 219 2.29 -1.97 19.69
C VAL A 219 1.45 -3.23 19.53
N VAL A 220 2.06 -4.37 19.21
CA VAL A 220 1.32 -5.64 19.02
C VAL A 220 0.61 -6.10 20.28
N PRO A 221 1.21 -6.05 21.51
CA PRO A 221 0.48 -6.40 22.73
C PRO A 221 -0.73 -5.49 22.99
N VAL A 222 -0.65 -4.21 22.60
CA VAL A 222 -1.77 -3.26 22.73
C VAL A 222 -2.85 -3.56 21.70
N ALA A 223 -2.47 -3.87 20.45
CA ALA A 223 -3.40 -4.28 19.41
C ALA A 223 -4.16 -5.55 19.84
N GLU A 224 -3.44 -6.57 20.32
CA GLU A 224 -4.01 -7.82 20.81
C GLU A 224 -5.01 -7.60 21.95
N ALA A 225 -4.63 -6.80 22.96
CA ALA A 225 -5.52 -6.45 24.07
C ALA A 225 -6.78 -5.66 23.64
N ALA A 226 -6.68 -4.90 22.54
CA ALA A 226 -7.79 -4.16 21.95
C ALA A 226 -8.62 -4.99 20.95
N GLY A 227 -8.27 -6.25 20.71
CA GLY A 227 -8.92 -7.09 19.69
C GLY A 227 -8.61 -6.65 18.24
N VAL A 228 -7.53 -5.92 18.04
CA VAL A 228 -7.07 -5.42 16.74
C VAL A 228 -5.97 -6.32 16.20
N ARG A 229 -6.04 -6.64 14.90
CA ARG A 229 -4.98 -7.26 14.13
C ARG A 229 -4.32 -6.21 13.25
N LEU A 230 -3.00 -6.10 13.38
CA LEU A 230 -2.17 -5.27 12.53
C LEU A 230 -1.80 -6.05 11.26
N CYS A 231 -1.85 -5.40 10.11
CA CYS A 231 -1.45 -6.01 8.83
C CYS A 231 -0.52 -5.08 8.04
N ILE A 232 0.78 -5.35 8.12
CA ILE A 232 1.77 -4.50 7.45
C ILE A 232 1.68 -4.65 5.92
N HIS A 233 1.60 -3.54 5.22
CA HIS A 233 1.67 -3.44 3.77
C HIS A 233 3.14 -3.50 3.33
N PRO A 234 3.46 -4.19 2.22
CA PRO A 234 4.81 -4.21 1.68
C PRO A 234 5.29 -2.85 1.21
N ASP A 235 6.58 -2.77 1.00
CA ASP A 235 7.23 -1.69 0.26
C ASP A 235 6.69 -1.60 -1.19
N ASP A 236 6.37 -0.40 -1.68
CA ASP A 236 5.98 -0.16 -3.08
C ASP A 236 6.82 0.95 -3.74
N PRO A 237 7.77 0.63 -4.64
CA PRO A 237 8.16 -0.70 -5.08
C PRO A 237 8.96 -1.50 -4.01
N PRO A 238 9.03 -2.84 -4.12
CA PRO A 238 9.70 -3.71 -3.14
C PRO A 238 11.23 -3.81 -3.38
N PHE A 239 11.87 -2.66 -3.59
CA PHE A 239 13.30 -2.49 -3.76
C PHE A 239 13.73 -1.08 -3.32
N SER A 240 15.03 -0.90 -3.07
CA SER A 240 15.56 0.38 -2.56
C SER A 240 15.31 1.53 -3.55
N LEU A 241 14.90 2.67 -3.00
CA LEU A 241 14.78 3.95 -3.71
C LEU A 241 15.66 4.96 -3.00
N PHE A 242 16.42 5.78 -3.74
CA PHE A 242 17.35 6.76 -3.16
C PHE A 242 18.42 6.15 -2.22
N GLY A 243 18.71 4.85 -2.32
CA GLY A 243 19.54 4.13 -1.35
C GLY A 243 18.87 3.89 0.01
N LEU A 244 17.58 4.20 0.15
CA LEU A 244 16.82 4.00 1.38
C LEU A 244 16.63 2.52 1.72
N PRO A 245 16.59 2.16 3.01
CA PRO A 245 16.25 0.81 3.42
C PRO A 245 14.78 0.49 3.15
N ARG A 246 14.52 -0.69 2.58
CA ARG A 246 13.18 -1.24 2.36
C ARG A 246 13.16 -2.65 2.92
N VAL A 247 12.45 -2.84 4.03
CA VAL A 247 12.58 -4.02 4.93
C VAL A 247 11.33 -4.89 4.98
N VAL A 248 10.38 -4.67 4.08
CA VAL A 248 9.14 -5.45 3.90
C VAL A 248 8.91 -5.66 2.39
N SER A 249 9.92 -6.24 1.72
CA SER A 249 9.98 -6.34 0.26
C SER A 249 9.92 -7.78 -0.26
N THR A 250 10.21 -8.77 0.59
CA THR A 250 10.35 -10.19 0.21
C THR A 250 9.61 -11.13 1.16
N ALA A 251 9.46 -12.40 0.76
CA ALA A 251 9.01 -13.46 1.65
C ALA A 251 9.91 -13.63 2.89
N ASP A 252 11.23 -13.42 2.76
CA ASP A 252 12.17 -13.49 3.88
C ASP A 252 11.95 -12.36 4.89
N ASP A 253 11.62 -11.16 4.41
CA ASP A 253 11.24 -10.04 5.27
C ASP A 253 9.95 -10.32 6.04
N ALA A 254 8.92 -10.83 5.33
CA ALA A 254 7.66 -11.22 5.93
C ALA A 254 7.87 -12.30 7.01
N ARG A 255 8.67 -13.32 6.73
CA ARG A 255 9.01 -14.38 7.69
C ARG A 255 9.73 -13.82 8.91
N ALA A 256 10.79 -13.04 8.71
CA ALA A 256 11.57 -12.45 9.81
C ALA A 256 10.70 -11.56 10.71
N LEU A 257 9.76 -10.79 10.13
CA LEU A 257 8.83 -9.95 10.87
C LEU A 257 7.85 -10.76 11.73
N LEU A 258 7.28 -11.84 11.18
CA LEU A 258 6.33 -12.70 11.90
C LEU A 258 7.03 -13.51 13.00
N GLU A 259 8.28 -13.93 12.78
CA GLU A 259 9.11 -14.62 13.77
C GLU A 259 9.55 -13.69 14.92
N ALA A 260 9.86 -12.42 14.62
CA ALA A 260 10.30 -11.45 15.62
C ALA A 260 9.22 -11.15 16.67
N VAL A 261 7.94 -11.16 16.27
CA VAL A 261 6.80 -10.98 17.19
C VAL A 261 5.69 -11.98 16.83
N PRO A 262 5.72 -13.21 17.42
CA PRO A 262 4.87 -14.33 17.02
C PRO A 262 3.45 -14.29 17.61
N SER A 263 2.84 -13.11 17.70
CA SER A 263 1.43 -12.93 18.11
C SER A 263 0.50 -12.97 16.88
N GLU A 264 -0.71 -13.50 17.05
CA GLU A 264 -1.77 -13.45 16.02
C GLU A 264 -2.17 -12.02 15.67
N ALA A 265 -1.93 -11.03 16.55
CA ALA A 265 -2.19 -9.63 16.24
C ALA A 265 -1.15 -9.02 15.27
N ASN A 266 -0.06 -9.74 14.95
CA ASN A 266 0.96 -9.34 13.98
C ASN A 266 0.79 -10.13 12.67
N GLY A 267 0.35 -9.45 11.61
CA GLY A 267 0.07 -10.06 10.32
C GLY A 267 0.46 -9.18 9.13
N LEU A 268 0.01 -9.58 7.96
CA LEU A 268 0.39 -9.04 6.67
C LEU A 268 -0.82 -8.51 5.91
N THR A 269 -0.61 -7.40 5.20
CA THR A 269 -1.40 -7.05 4.04
C THR A 269 -0.68 -7.59 2.81
N LEU A 270 -1.22 -8.62 2.16
CA LEU A 270 -0.61 -9.15 0.94
C LEU A 270 -1.05 -8.30 -0.25
N CYS A 271 -0.19 -7.37 -0.67
CA CYS A 271 -0.41 -6.58 -1.87
C CYS A 271 0.27 -7.19 -3.09
N ALA A 272 -0.54 -7.72 -4.00
CA ALA A 272 -0.06 -8.39 -5.20
C ALA A 272 0.72 -7.45 -6.13
N GLY A 273 0.25 -6.21 -6.28
CA GLY A 273 0.90 -5.24 -7.14
C GLY A 273 2.23 -4.72 -6.60
N SER A 274 2.40 -4.67 -5.27
CA SER A 274 3.66 -4.28 -4.64
C SER A 274 4.65 -5.43 -4.64
N TYR A 275 4.36 -6.54 -3.94
CA TYR A 275 5.28 -7.69 -3.91
C TYR A 275 5.58 -8.23 -5.32
N GLY A 276 4.61 -8.18 -6.23
CA GLY A 276 4.74 -8.65 -7.60
C GLY A 276 5.44 -7.69 -8.57
N ALA A 277 5.88 -6.50 -8.13
CA ALA A 277 6.72 -5.63 -8.96
C ALA A 277 8.14 -6.21 -9.18
N ARG A 278 8.53 -7.22 -8.40
CA ARG A 278 9.75 -8.02 -8.60
C ARG A 278 9.39 -9.47 -8.96
N CYS A 279 10.18 -10.08 -9.85
CA CYS A 279 9.87 -11.40 -10.42
C CYS A 279 10.25 -12.59 -9.53
N ASP A 280 11.07 -12.38 -8.51
CA ASP A 280 11.55 -13.40 -7.59
C ASP A 280 10.64 -13.60 -6.36
N ASN A 281 9.58 -12.80 -6.21
CA ASN A 281 8.50 -13.06 -5.26
C ASN A 281 7.43 -13.97 -5.89
N ASP A 282 7.23 -15.15 -5.30
CA ASP A 282 6.16 -16.08 -5.67
C ASP A 282 4.92 -15.83 -4.78
N LEU A 283 3.98 -15.04 -5.29
CA LEU A 283 2.81 -14.60 -4.51
C LEU A 283 1.91 -15.75 -4.09
N VAL A 284 1.81 -16.81 -4.90
CA VAL A 284 1.00 -18.00 -4.60
C VAL A 284 1.61 -18.74 -3.42
N LYS A 285 2.93 -18.94 -3.43
CA LYS A 285 3.64 -19.54 -2.28
C LYS A 285 3.61 -18.65 -1.04
N MET A 286 3.71 -17.34 -1.19
CA MET A 286 3.57 -16.43 -0.05
C MET A 286 2.17 -16.51 0.58
N ALA A 287 1.12 -16.63 -0.24
CA ALA A 287 -0.24 -16.83 0.25
C ALA A 287 -0.43 -18.19 0.94
N GLU A 288 0.22 -19.24 0.44
CA GLU A 288 0.24 -20.56 1.08
C GLU A 288 0.99 -20.52 2.43
N GLU A 289 2.20 -19.96 2.46
CA GLU A 289 3.06 -19.93 3.64
C GLU A 289 2.50 -19.06 4.76
N PHE A 290 2.06 -17.84 4.41
CA PHE A 290 1.65 -16.84 5.39
C PHE A 290 0.13 -16.73 5.56
N GLY A 291 -0.65 -17.61 4.93
CA GLY A 291 -2.12 -17.54 4.87
C GLY A 291 -2.78 -17.29 6.22
N SER A 292 -2.33 -17.94 7.29
CA SER A 292 -2.88 -17.76 8.65
C SER A 292 -2.68 -16.35 9.22
N ARG A 293 -1.71 -15.60 8.70
CA ARG A 293 -1.33 -14.24 9.11
C ARG A 293 -1.70 -13.16 8.09
N ILE A 294 -2.34 -13.51 6.97
CA ILE A 294 -2.83 -12.52 5.98
C ILE A 294 -4.21 -12.02 6.42
N TYR A 295 -4.31 -10.75 6.81
CA TYR A 295 -5.55 -10.17 7.32
C TYR A 295 -6.21 -9.19 6.36
N PHE A 296 -5.51 -8.84 5.29
CA PHE A 296 -6.01 -7.96 4.25
C PHE A 296 -5.25 -8.20 2.96
N VAL A 297 -5.89 -8.04 1.80
CA VAL A 297 -5.21 -8.18 0.52
C VAL A 297 -5.57 -7.05 -0.45
N HIS A 298 -4.57 -6.66 -1.22
CA HIS A 298 -4.73 -5.75 -2.35
C HIS A 298 -4.52 -6.55 -3.62
N LEU A 299 -5.61 -6.75 -4.36
CA LEU A 299 -5.60 -7.53 -5.58
C LEU A 299 -5.59 -6.56 -6.75
N ARG A 300 -4.39 -6.18 -7.19
CA ARG A 300 -4.11 -5.48 -8.44
C ARG A 300 -2.91 -6.13 -9.11
N ASN A 301 -2.64 -5.77 -10.36
CA ASN A 301 -1.57 -6.39 -11.14
C ASN A 301 -0.66 -5.33 -11.77
N VAL A 302 0.57 -5.74 -12.08
CA VAL A 302 1.58 -4.90 -12.71
C VAL A 302 2.19 -5.65 -13.87
N LYS A 303 2.72 -4.91 -14.85
CA LYS A 303 3.55 -5.47 -15.92
C LYS A 303 4.96 -4.94 -15.76
N ARG A 304 5.91 -5.85 -15.59
CA ARG A 304 7.32 -5.61 -15.33
C ARG A 304 8.07 -5.43 -16.64
N GLU A 305 9.13 -4.65 -16.59
CA GLU A 305 10.11 -4.47 -17.65
C GLU A 305 11.49 -4.86 -17.12
N ASP A 306 12.41 -5.24 -18.01
CA ASP A 306 13.69 -5.88 -17.64
C ASP A 306 14.60 -5.01 -16.76
N ASP A 307 14.42 -3.68 -16.78
CA ASP A 307 15.24 -2.72 -16.02
C ASP A 307 14.67 -2.36 -14.64
N GLY A 308 13.65 -3.09 -14.18
CA GLY A 308 12.95 -2.83 -12.92
C GLY A 308 11.84 -1.79 -13.02
N SER A 309 11.60 -1.23 -14.21
CA SER A 309 10.40 -0.43 -14.48
C SER A 309 9.15 -1.31 -14.47
N PHE A 310 8.00 -0.71 -14.17
CA PHE A 310 6.71 -1.37 -14.26
C PHE A 310 5.57 -0.37 -14.39
N TYR A 311 4.42 -0.83 -14.87
CA TYR A 311 3.18 -0.06 -14.86
C TYR A 311 2.01 -0.88 -14.33
N GLU A 312 0.99 -0.19 -13.81
CA GLU A 312 -0.24 -0.82 -13.34
C GLU A 312 -0.97 -1.44 -14.54
N ALA A 313 -1.12 -2.76 -14.52
CA ALA A 313 -1.79 -3.51 -15.59
C ALA A 313 -3.29 -3.62 -15.33
N ASP A 314 -4.03 -4.17 -16.30
CA ASP A 314 -5.36 -4.71 -16.02
C ASP A 314 -5.24 -5.81 -14.95
N HIS A 315 -6.24 -5.93 -14.07
CA HIS A 315 -6.18 -6.81 -12.88
C HIS A 315 -5.91 -8.28 -13.23
N LEU A 316 -6.32 -8.74 -14.41
CA LEU A 316 -6.12 -10.11 -14.90
C LEU A 316 -5.10 -10.26 -16.03
N ASP A 317 -4.45 -9.18 -16.50
CA ASP A 317 -3.50 -9.20 -17.63
C ASP A 317 -2.12 -8.56 -17.30
N GLY A 318 -1.74 -8.60 -16.03
CA GLY A 318 -0.37 -8.35 -15.59
C GLY A 318 0.42 -9.65 -15.38
N ASP A 319 1.62 -9.51 -14.84
CA ASP A 319 2.56 -10.64 -14.75
C ASP A 319 2.41 -11.47 -13.47
N ASN A 320 1.50 -11.08 -12.57
CA ASN A 320 1.17 -11.86 -11.38
C ASN A 320 0.04 -12.85 -11.67
N ASP A 321 0.18 -14.10 -11.21
CA ASP A 321 -0.88 -15.12 -11.29
C ASP A 321 -2.02 -14.79 -10.31
N MET A 322 -2.92 -13.91 -10.75
CA MET A 322 -4.06 -13.46 -9.95
C MET A 322 -5.04 -14.60 -9.65
N VAL A 323 -5.21 -15.54 -10.58
CA VAL A 323 -6.15 -16.67 -10.40
C VAL A 323 -5.60 -17.64 -9.36
N GLY A 324 -4.33 -18.04 -9.47
CA GLY A 324 -3.67 -18.89 -8.50
C GLY A 324 -3.60 -18.26 -7.10
N LEU A 325 -3.33 -16.95 -7.04
CA LEU A 325 -3.31 -16.21 -5.78
C LEU A 325 -4.69 -16.21 -5.09
N ILE A 326 -5.76 -15.87 -5.83
CA ILE A 326 -7.13 -15.90 -5.29
C ILE A 326 -7.49 -17.31 -4.85
N ASP A 327 -7.13 -18.33 -5.63
CA ASP A 327 -7.43 -19.73 -5.28
C ASP A 327 -6.80 -20.13 -3.94
N GLN A 328 -5.54 -19.75 -3.68
CA GLN A 328 -4.88 -19.99 -2.39
C GLN A 328 -5.53 -19.22 -1.23
N LEU A 329 -5.91 -17.97 -1.44
CA LEU A 329 -6.62 -17.20 -0.41
C LEU A 329 -7.98 -17.84 -0.06
N LEU A 330 -8.69 -18.42 -1.04
CA LEU A 330 -9.92 -19.17 -0.81
C LEU A 330 -9.68 -20.50 -0.08
N VAL A 331 -8.53 -21.17 -0.28
CA VAL A 331 -8.13 -22.32 0.55
C VAL A 331 -8.01 -21.89 2.02
N GLU A 332 -7.33 -20.78 2.27
CA GLU A 332 -7.14 -20.28 3.63
C GLU A 332 -8.47 -19.89 4.29
N GLU A 333 -9.36 -19.17 3.59
CA GLU A 333 -10.69 -18.88 4.14
C GLU A 333 -11.49 -20.14 4.46
N ALA A 334 -11.44 -21.16 3.58
CA ALA A 334 -12.10 -22.44 3.83
C ALA A 334 -11.53 -23.13 5.08
N ARG A 335 -10.20 -23.08 5.27
CA ARG A 335 -9.53 -23.59 6.48
C ARG A 335 -10.00 -22.85 7.74
N ARG A 336 -10.06 -21.51 7.70
CA ARG A 336 -10.56 -20.67 8.82
C ARG A 336 -12.01 -21.00 9.16
N LYS A 337 -12.87 -21.19 8.14
CA LYS A 337 -14.27 -21.58 8.29
C LYS A 337 -14.43 -22.95 8.92
N ALA A 338 -13.66 -23.94 8.47
CA ALA A 338 -13.69 -25.29 9.02
C ALA A 338 -13.25 -25.35 10.50
N GLN A 339 -12.39 -24.43 10.92
CA GLN A 339 -11.92 -24.32 12.31
C GLN A 339 -12.80 -23.40 13.17
N GLY A 340 -13.79 -22.71 12.60
CA GLY A 340 -14.64 -21.76 13.31
C GLY A 340 -13.88 -20.55 13.88
N LEU A 341 -12.80 -20.13 13.21
CA LEU A 341 -11.99 -18.99 13.67
C LEU A 341 -12.79 -17.68 13.57
N PRO A 342 -12.51 -16.67 14.43
CA PRO A 342 -13.04 -15.34 14.23
C PRO A 342 -12.50 -14.72 12.92
N GLN A 343 -13.30 -13.88 12.26
CA GLN A 343 -12.92 -13.16 11.03
C GLN A 343 -12.43 -14.11 9.93
N MET A 344 -13.32 -15.03 9.55
CA MET A 344 -13.08 -16.09 8.57
C MET A 344 -12.82 -15.58 7.16
N ASP A 345 -13.43 -14.45 6.79
CA ASP A 345 -13.22 -13.84 5.48
C ASP A 345 -12.02 -12.89 5.51
N ILE A 346 -11.20 -12.95 4.48
CA ILE A 346 -10.10 -12.03 4.21
C ILE A 346 -10.69 -10.86 3.42
N PRO A 347 -10.68 -9.63 3.96
CA PRO A 347 -11.06 -8.45 3.19
C PRO A 347 -10.09 -8.27 2.03
N MET A 348 -10.63 -7.92 0.86
CA MET A 348 -9.87 -7.58 -0.34
C MET A 348 -10.29 -6.22 -0.85
N ARG A 349 -9.39 -5.49 -1.51
CA ARG A 349 -9.74 -4.34 -2.36
C ARG A 349 -9.09 -4.48 -3.73
N PRO A 350 -9.66 -3.92 -4.81
CA PRO A 350 -9.05 -3.91 -6.15
C PRO A 350 -7.79 -3.03 -6.22
N ASP A 351 -7.48 -2.34 -5.13
CA ASP A 351 -6.39 -1.40 -4.97
C ASP A 351 -6.42 -0.23 -5.96
N HIS A 352 -5.57 -0.27 -6.99
CA HIS A 352 -5.52 0.74 -8.04
C HIS A 352 -6.34 0.32 -9.26
N GLY A 353 -6.82 1.31 -10.01
CA GLY A 353 -7.47 1.11 -11.31
C GLY A 353 -7.04 2.19 -12.30
N HIS A 354 -7.14 1.88 -13.59
CA HIS A 354 -6.83 2.85 -14.64
C HIS A 354 -7.81 4.02 -14.62
N LEU A 355 -7.33 5.21 -14.91
CA LEU A 355 -8.18 6.34 -15.25
C LEU A 355 -8.71 6.11 -16.68
N MET A 356 -10.04 6.04 -16.82
CA MET A 356 -10.66 5.63 -18.08
C MET A 356 -12.01 6.31 -18.31
N ALA A 357 -12.50 6.25 -19.56
CA ALA A 357 -13.81 6.76 -19.97
C ALA A 357 -14.01 8.23 -19.55
N ASP A 358 -15.21 8.56 -19.06
CA ASP A 358 -15.62 9.93 -18.75
C ASP A 358 -14.83 10.56 -17.60
N GLU A 359 -14.05 9.79 -16.83
CA GLU A 359 -13.19 10.32 -15.76
C GLU A 359 -11.89 10.94 -16.31
N ILE A 360 -11.49 10.62 -17.55
CA ILE A 360 -10.30 11.23 -18.18
C ILE A 360 -10.50 12.74 -18.30
N GLY A 361 -9.57 13.51 -17.73
CA GLY A 361 -9.61 14.98 -17.76
C GLY A 361 -10.49 15.61 -16.67
N GLN A 362 -11.16 14.82 -15.82
CA GLN A 362 -11.85 15.36 -14.65
C GLN A 362 -10.84 15.84 -13.60
N GLN A 363 -11.18 16.93 -12.92
CA GLN A 363 -10.38 17.46 -11.82
C GLN A 363 -10.64 16.70 -10.52
N GLY A 364 -9.61 16.59 -9.68
CA GLY A 364 -9.72 15.98 -8.35
C GLY A 364 -9.73 14.46 -8.33
N VAL A 365 -9.55 13.78 -9.48
CA VAL A 365 -9.39 12.32 -9.50
C VAL A 365 -8.04 11.96 -8.89
N ASN A 366 -8.08 11.23 -7.79
CA ASN A 366 -6.88 10.75 -7.12
C ASN A 366 -6.15 9.72 -8.02
N PRO A 367 -4.83 9.88 -8.28
CA PRO A 367 -4.07 8.99 -9.15
C PRO A 367 -4.20 7.51 -8.76
N GLY A 368 -4.67 6.66 -9.69
CA GLY A 368 -4.91 5.22 -9.43
C GLY A 368 -6.19 4.92 -8.63
N TYR A 369 -6.92 5.94 -8.17
CA TYR A 369 -8.12 5.81 -7.35
C TYR A 369 -9.39 6.30 -8.06
N SER A 370 -9.40 6.32 -9.40
CA SER A 370 -10.62 6.53 -10.19
C SER A 370 -11.70 5.49 -9.84
N TYR A 371 -12.97 5.84 -10.08
CA TYR A 371 -14.09 4.94 -9.82
C TYR A 371 -14.17 3.82 -10.86
N ALA A 372 -14.20 4.16 -12.15
CA ALA A 372 -14.48 3.23 -13.23
C ALA A 372 -13.42 2.12 -13.32
N GLY A 373 -12.13 2.47 -13.25
CA GLY A 373 -11.03 1.50 -13.30
C GLY A 373 -11.06 0.52 -12.13
N ARG A 374 -11.27 1.03 -10.90
CA ARG A 374 -11.36 0.18 -9.70
C ARG A 374 -12.63 -0.66 -9.68
N MET A 375 -13.75 -0.14 -10.20
CA MET A 375 -15.00 -0.89 -10.35
C MET A 375 -14.82 -2.04 -11.36
N LYS A 376 -14.17 -1.78 -12.51
CA LYS A 376 -13.81 -2.80 -13.49
C LYS A 376 -12.98 -3.91 -12.84
N GLY A 377 -11.89 -3.55 -12.17
CA GLY A 377 -11.01 -4.51 -11.48
C GLY A 377 -11.75 -5.32 -10.42
N LEU A 378 -12.56 -4.67 -9.58
CA LEU A 378 -13.37 -5.37 -8.58
C LEU A 378 -14.35 -6.36 -9.22
N ALA A 379 -14.98 -6.01 -10.34
CA ALA A 379 -15.88 -6.91 -11.06
C ALA A 379 -15.15 -8.11 -11.68
N GLU A 380 -13.96 -7.92 -12.25
CA GLU A 380 -13.10 -8.99 -12.76
C GLU A 380 -12.72 -9.98 -11.65
N LEU A 381 -12.23 -9.47 -10.53
CA LEU A 381 -11.83 -10.28 -9.37
C LEU A 381 -13.01 -11.04 -8.77
N ARG A 382 -14.18 -10.39 -8.64
CA ARG A 382 -15.42 -11.04 -8.20
C ARG A 382 -15.81 -12.19 -9.12
N GLY A 383 -15.64 -12.04 -10.43
CA GLY A 383 -15.86 -13.11 -11.40
C GLY A 383 -14.96 -14.33 -11.16
N VAL A 384 -13.67 -14.09 -10.92
CA VAL A 384 -12.70 -15.15 -10.60
C VAL A 384 -13.07 -15.86 -9.29
N ILE A 385 -13.33 -15.09 -8.22
CA ILE A 385 -13.75 -15.62 -6.92
C ILE A 385 -14.99 -16.51 -7.07
N HIS A 386 -16.03 -16.00 -7.73
CA HIS A 386 -17.28 -16.73 -7.93
C HIS A 386 -17.07 -18.04 -8.70
N ALA A 387 -16.29 -18.01 -9.78
CA ALA A 387 -16.00 -19.18 -10.59
C ALA A 387 -15.29 -20.27 -9.76
N LEU A 388 -14.24 -19.90 -9.02
CA LEU A 388 -13.47 -20.81 -8.17
C LEU A 388 -14.34 -21.43 -7.07
N GLU A 389 -15.16 -20.63 -6.39
CA GLU A 389 -16.10 -21.11 -5.36
C GLU A 389 -17.14 -22.10 -5.92
N VAL A 390 -17.67 -21.83 -7.12
CA VAL A 390 -18.64 -22.72 -7.78
C VAL A 390 -17.99 -24.03 -8.19
N VAL A 391 -16.78 -23.99 -8.77
CA VAL A 391 -16.03 -25.19 -9.17
C VAL A 391 -15.72 -26.05 -7.95
N ARG A 392 -15.24 -25.45 -6.85
CA ARG A 392 -14.93 -26.17 -5.59
C ARG A 392 -16.18 -26.86 -5.01
N ARG A 393 -17.31 -26.16 -4.92
CA ARG A 393 -18.58 -26.73 -4.43
C ARG A 393 -19.12 -27.88 -5.29
N ARG A 394 -18.78 -27.95 -6.57
CA ARG A 394 -19.18 -29.06 -7.46
C ARG A 394 -18.24 -30.27 -7.34
N ALA A 395 -17.02 -30.07 -6.85
CA ALA A 395 -16.02 -31.13 -6.68
C ALA A 395 -16.12 -31.82 -5.31
N SER A 396 -16.63 -31.12 -4.29
CA SER A 396 -17.02 -31.65 -2.97
C SER A 396 -18.37 -32.36 -3.01
#